data_AF-A0A420HWD1-F1
#
_entry.id   AF-A0A420HWD1-F1
#
_cell.length_a   1.000
_cell.length_b   1.000
_cell.length_c   1.000
_cell.angle_alpha   90.00
_cell.angle_beta   90.00
_cell.angle_gamma   90.00
#
_symmetry.space_group_name_H-M   'P 1'
#
loop_
_entity.id
_entity.type
_entity.pdbx_description
1 polymer ?
#
loop_
_entity_poly.entity_id
_entity_poly.type
_entity_poly.pdbx_seq_one_letter_code
_entity_poly.pdbx_strand_id
1 'polypeptide(L)'
;MVHASCGEMNPNSPSMVTKNSGIPSLLQGIPQGKEYSGETVVLDNGYPNYKRRRGPIIIKRVNGVNVALGNEWIVPYSPYLILKYGCGDRTTVEVQEDEIKTYIEGKYIGPMQADYRMMEYPTQKEYPPVVQLIVHLKDQQPVYFPESATSDQIHSAMARSRTSHKAYFDCNRQNEDGRAVLYQDFPENFVFHNDKQPYYWVKRQRGGAIRRMIFLSPCVGEDYFLRLLLTKNPGSISFEDLLTVNGILYGTFREAYVAHGLLDNDNE
;
A
#
# COMPACT_ATOMS: atom_id res chain seq x y z
N MET A 1 14.87 15.08 -12.20
CA MET A 1 14.73 13.72 -12.74
C MET A 1 15.08 13.76 -14.22
N VAL A 2 15.83 12.78 -14.75
CA VAL A 2 16.02 12.65 -16.21
C VAL A 2 14.85 11.83 -16.72
N HIS A 3 14.07 12.39 -17.63
CA HIS A 3 13.01 11.64 -18.31
C HIS A 3 13.65 10.43 -19.00
N ALA A 4 13.15 9.23 -18.72
CA ALA A 4 13.63 8.03 -19.40
C ALA A 4 13.41 8.17 -20.92
N SER A 5 14.30 7.57 -21.73
CA SER A 5 14.09 7.54 -23.18
C SER A 5 12.69 6.97 -23.48
N CYS A 6 11.99 7.61 -24.40
CA CYS A 6 10.61 7.30 -24.80
C CYS A 6 10.42 7.64 -26.28
N GLY A 7 9.27 7.29 -26.86
CA GLY A 7 9.07 7.45 -28.31
C GLY A 7 9.86 6.41 -29.10
N GLU A 8 10.42 6.80 -30.25
CA GLU A 8 11.17 5.91 -31.15
C GLU A 8 12.42 5.31 -30.49
N MET A 9 13.02 6.03 -29.53
CA MET A 9 14.21 5.55 -28.80
C MET A 9 13.90 4.48 -27.75
N ASN A 10 12.64 4.37 -27.29
CA ASN A 10 12.22 3.33 -26.36
C ASN A 10 10.69 3.14 -26.42
N PRO A 11 10.20 2.32 -27.38
CA PRO A 11 8.78 2.10 -27.60
C PRO A 11 8.06 1.43 -26.42
N ASN A 12 8.81 0.79 -25.51
CA ASN A 12 8.28 0.09 -24.33
C ASN A 12 8.23 0.96 -23.07
N SER A 13 8.50 2.27 -23.19
CA SER A 13 8.45 3.18 -22.04
C SER A 13 7.02 3.32 -21.48
N PRO A 14 6.82 3.45 -20.16
CA PRO A 14 5.50 3.67 -19.55
C PRO A 14 4.76 4.92 -20.06
N SER A 15 5.47 5.86 -20.67
CA SER A 15 4.92 7.06 -21.29
C SER A 15 4.39 6.84 -22.72
N MET A 16 4.48 5.63 -23.26
CA MET A 16 3.96 5.23 -24.57
C MET A 16 2.55 4.67 -24.43
N VAL A 17 1.63 5.16 -25.25
CA VAL A 17 0.24 4.71 -25.31
C VAL A 17 -0.08 4.23 -26.72
N THR A 18 -0.63 3.04 -26.81
CA THR A 18 -1.14 2.48 -28.07
C THR A 18 -2.49 3.14 -28.38
N LYS A 19 -2.54 3.96 -29.44
CA LYS A 19 -3.81 4.52 -29.93
C LYS A 19 -4.62 3.45 -30.66
N ASN A 20 -5.91 3.70 -30.88
CA ASN A 20 -6.83 2.81 -31.62
C ASN A 20 -6.35 2.45 -33.05
N SER A 21 -5.36 3.15 -33.59
CA SER A 21 -4.70 2.87 -34.87
C SER A 21 -3.57 1.82 -34.80
N GLY A 22 -3.28 1.26 -33.61
CA GLY A 22 -2.22 0.27 -33.40
C GLY A 22 -0.79 0.83 -33.37
N ILE A 23 -0.61 2.13 -33.61
CA ILE A 23 0.71 2.80 -33.60
C ILE A 23 0.98 3.35 -32.19
N PRO A 24 2.10 2.97 -31.53
CA PRO A 24 2.51 3.54 -30.26
C PRO A 24 2.80 5.03 -30.40
N SER A 25 2.22 5.85 -29.53
CA SER A 25 2.47 7.29 -29.49
C SER A 25 2.65 7.76 -28.05
N LEU A 26 3.35 8.87 -27.84
CA LEU A 26 3.52 9.42 -26.50
C LEU A 26 2.18 9.85 -25.92
N LEU A 27 2.03 9.64 -24.61
CA LEU A 27 0.93 10.22 -23.85
C LEU A 27 0.88 11.73 -24.14
N GLN A 28 -0.31 12.23 -24.45
CA GLN A 28 -0.51 13.61 -24.87
C GLN A 28 0.02 14.57 -23.80
N GLY A 29 0.91 15.49 -24.19
CA GLY A 29 1.57 16.44 -23.28
C GLY A 29 2.95 16.01 -22.76
N ILE A 30 3.45 14.82 -23.13
CA ILE A 30 4.84 14.40 -22.86
C ILE A 30 5.70 14.64 -24.11
N PRO A 31 6.51 15.72 -24.17
CA PRO A 31 7.42 15.93 -25.29
C PRO A 31 8.63 15.00 -25.21
N GLN A 32 9.23 14.65 -26.36
CA GLN A 32 10.48 13.86 -26.50
C GLN A 32 11.73 14.64 -26.05
N GLY A 33 11.64 15.33 -24.92
CA GLY A 33 12.53 16.43 -24.54
C GLY A 33 11.83 17.76 -24.72
N LYS A 34 11.85 18.62 -23.68
CA LYS A 34 11.25 19.96 -23.75
C LYS A 34 12.16 20.92 -24.50
N GLU A 35 11.59 21.80 -25.32
CA GLU A 35 12.33 22.84 -26.03
C GLU A 35 13.11 23.76 -25.10
N TYR A 36 14.22 24.30 -25.60
CA TYR A 36 14.98 25.31 -24.89
C TYR A 36 14.19 26.63 -24.85
N SER A 37 14.06 27.20 -23.67
CA SER A 37 13.41 28.50 -23.48
C SER A 37 14.34 29.46 -22.74
N GLY A 38 14.43 30.69 -23.23
CA GLY A 38 15.22 31.75 -22.62
C GLY A 38 14.64 32.25 -21.30
N GLU A 39 13.34 32.05 -21.04
CA GLU A 39 12.59 32.57 -19.88
C GLU A 39 11.46 31.62 -19.48
N THR A 40 10.94 31.79 -18.25
CA THR A 40 9.78 31.03 -17.79
C THR A 40 8.52 31.78 -18.18
N VAL A 41 7.67 31.16 -19.01
CA VAL A 41 6.45 31.76 -19.52
C VAL A 41 5.25 30.90 -19.10
N VAL A 42 4.22 31.53 -18.52
CA VAL A 42 2.95 30.83 -18.26
C VAL A 42 2.17 30.80 -19.57
N LEU A 43 1.86 29.60 -20.05
CA LEU A 43 1.10 29.42 -21.29
C LEU A 43 -0.41 29.47 -21.01
N ASP A 44 -1.20 29.80 -22.04
CA ASP A 44 -2.67 29.87 -21.96
C ASP A 44 -3.33 28.54 -21.57
N ASN A 45 -2.60 27.42 -21.69
CA ASN A 45 -3.03 26.10 -21.24
C ASN A 45 -2.86 25.88 -19.72
N GLY A 46 -2.43 26.91 -18.97
CA GLY A 46 -2.25 26.87 -17.52
C GLY A 46 -0.95 26.23 -17.06
N TYR A 47 -0.11 25.72 -17.97
CA TYR A 47 1.18 25.12 -17.62
C TYR A 47 2.34 26.09 -17.90
N PRO A 48 3.24 26.32 -16.93
CA PRO A 48 4.43 27.12 -17.16
C PRO A 48 5.44 26.37 -18.04
N ASN A 49 5.88 27.02 -19.11
CA ASN A 49 7.06 26.65 -19.88
C ASN A 49 8.30 27.25 -19.21
N TYR A 50 9.02 26.43 -18.45
CA TYR A 50 10.17 26.88 -17.67
C TYR A 50 11.38 27.24 -18.52
N LYS A 51 12.11 28.28 -18.10
CA LYS A 51 13.43 28.64 -18.65
C LYS A 51 14.34 27.41 -18.67
N ARG A 52 14.83 27.06 -19.86
CA ARG A 52 15.68 25.91 -20.11
C ARG A 52 16.84 26.32 -21.00
N ARG A 53 18.03 26.46 -20.42
CA ARG A 53 19.25 26.85 -21.14
C ARG A 53 19.97 25.61 -21.71
N ARG A 54 20.65 25.77 -22.84
CA ARG A 54 21.59 24.76 -23.34
C ARG A 54 22.71 24.58 -22.32
N GLY A 55 22.97 23.33 -21.97
CA GLY A 55 23.99 22.93 -21.02
C GLY A 55 24.88 21.85 -21.63
N PRO A 56 25.79 21.26 -20.84
CA PRO A 56 26.61 20.14 -21.29
C PRO A 56 25.74 18.94 -21.70
N ILE A 57 26.14 18.27 -22.77
CA ILE A 57 25.49 17.06 -23.27
C ILE A 57 26.22 15.86 -22.67
N ILE A 58 25.45 14.94 -22.08
CA ILE A 58 25.97 13.69 -21.53
C ILE A 58 25.60 12.55 -22.50
N ILE A 59 26.58 11.76 -22.94
CA ILE A 59 26.31 10.56 -23.74
C ILE A 59 26.08 9.40 -22.77
N LYS A 60 24.89 8.80 -22.80
CA LYS A 60 24.54 7.62 -21.99
C LYS A 60 24.13 6.47 -22.90
N ARG A 61 24.62 5.27 -22.61
CA ARG A 61 24.17 4.05 -23.30
C ARG A 61 22.85 3.57 -22.70
N VAL A 62 21.80 3.52 -23.51
CA VAL A 62 20.45 3.07 -23.13
C VAL A 62 20.03 1.99 -24.11
N ASN A 63 19.69 0.79 -23.63
CA ASN A 63 19.29 -0.36 -24.45
C ASN A 63 20.25 -0.67 -25.61
N GLY A 64 21.56 -0.51 -25.39
CA GLY A 64 22.60 -0.77 -26.38
C GLY A 64 22.94 0.41 -27.30
N VAL A 65 22.11 1.47 -27.33
CA VAL A 65 22.28 2.67 -28.16
C VAL A 65 22.87 3.82 -27.34
N ASN A 66 23.80 4.59 -27.92
CA ASN A 66 24.31 5.80 -27.29
C ASN A 66 23.34 6.96 -27.53
N VAL A 67 22.83 7.54 -26.44
CA VAL A 67 21.88 8.67 -26.47
C VAL A 67 22.56 9.91 -25.89
N ALA A 68 22.52 11.00 -26.64
CA ALA A 68 22.96 12.32 -26.19
C ALA A 68 21.84 12.98 -25.37
N LEU A 69 22.09 13.17 -24.07
CA LEU A 69 21.14 13.76 -23.13
C LEU A 69 21.59 15.17 -22.77
N GLY A 70 20.89 16.17 -23.29
CA GLY A 70 21.00 17.56 -22.86
C GLY A 70 19.92 17.94 -21.84
N ASN A 71 19.89 19.21 -21.48
CA ASN A 71 18.93 19.74 -20.51
C ASN A 71 17.48 19.58 -20.96
N GLU A 72 17.16 19.34 -22.25
CA GLU A 72 15.79 19.05 -22.74
C GLU A 72 15.13 17.84 -22.05
N TRP A 73 15.91 16.89 -21.55
CA TRP A 73 15.40 15.66 -20.92
C TRP A 73 15.14 15.78 -19.42
N ILE A 74 15.39 16.95 -18.81
CA ILE A 74 15.29 17.12 -17.35
C ILE A 74 13.88 17.59 -16.95
N VAL A 75 13.24 16.88 -16.03
CA VAL A 75 11.90 17.20 -15.48
C VAL A 75 12.01 17.48 -13.97
N PRO A 76 11.34 18.52 -13.44
CA PRO A 76 11.25 18.77 -12.00
C PRO A 76 10.39 17.72 -11.31
N TYR A 77 10.75 17.31 -10.09
CA TYR A 77 10.09 16.25 -9.33
C TYR A 77 9.82 16.73 -7.91
N SER A 78 8.56 16.67 -7.44
CA SER A 78 8.20 17.00 -6.06
C SER A 78 7.50 15.90 -5.27
N PRO A 79 8.19 15.26 -4.29
CA PRO A 79 7.58 14.21 -3.47
C PRO A 79 6.45 14.72 -2.57
N TYR A 80 6.53 15.97 -2.10
CA TYR A 80 5.56 16.52 -1.14
C TYR A 80 4.20 16.77 -1.77
N LEU A 81 4.16 17.33 -2.98
CA LEU A 81 2.91 17.60 -3.70
C LEU A 81 2.18 16.29 -4.09
N ILE A 82 2.93 15.24 -4.41
CA ILE A 82 2.38 13.90 -4.71
C ILE A 82 1.81 13.24 -3.44
N LEU A 83 2.50 13.38 -2.30
CA LEU A 83 2.08 12.81 -1.02
C LEU A 83 0.91 13.54 -0.38
N LYS A 84 0.81 14.87 -0.53
CA LYS A 84 -0.24 15.68 0.10
C LYS A 84 -1.57 15.66 -0.67
N TYR A 85 -1.54 15.53 -1.99
CA TYR A 85 -2.74 15.70 -2.84
C TYR A 85 -3.13 14.46 -3.66
N GLY A 86 -2.49 13.30 -3.45
CA GLY A 86 -3.07 12.01 -3.89
C GLY A 86 -3.25 11.80 -5.41
N CYS A 87 -2.42 12.46 -6.23
CA CYS A 87 -2.30 12.37 -7.71
C CYS A 87 -3.12 13.37 -8.54
N GLY A 88 -2.45 13.92 -9.56
CA GLY A 88 -3.05 14.61 -10.70
C GLY A 88 -3.49 16.04 -10.39
N ASP A 89 -3.11 16.96 -11.27
CA ASP A 89 -3.55 18.35 -11.27
C ASP A 89 -4.96 18.56 -10.71
N ARG A 90 -5.09 19.24 -9.57
CA ARG A 90 -6.12 20.27 -9.31
C ARG A 90 -6.13 20.78 -7.86
N THR A 91 -6.08 22.11 -7.78
CA THR A 91 -6.58 23.03 -6.74
C THR A 91 -5.72 23.39 -5.51
N THR A 92 -5.70 24.70 -5.31
CA THR A 92 -4.85 25.61 -4.53
C THR A 92 -5.25 25.74 -3.06
N VAL A 93 -4.26 25.88 -2.18
CA VAL A 93 -4.42 26.46 -0.83
C VAL A 93 -3.24 27.41 -0.59
N GLU A 94 -3.54 28.68 -0.30
CA GLU A 94 -2.51 29.66 0.08
C GLU A 94 -1.96 29.32 1.48
N VAL A 95 -0.65 29.08 1.56
CA VAL A 95 0.09 28.93 2.81
C VAL A 95 1.05 30.11 2.93
N GLN A 96 0.94 30.84 4.03
CA GLN A 96 1.64 32.11 4.30
C GLN A 96 3.06 31.91 4.87
N GLU A 97 3.75 30.87 4.41
CA GLU A 97 5.19 30.65 4.62
C GLU A 97 5.82 30.38 3.25
N ASP A 98 7.03 30.90 2.99
CA ASP A 98 7.77 30.63 1.74
C ASP A 98 8.28 29.18 1.73
N GLU A 99 7.33 28.27 1.58
CA GLU A 99 7.50 26.83 1.44
C GLU A 99 8.46 26.54 0.27
N ILE A 100 8.50 27.39 -0.77
CA ILE A 100 9.31 27.24 -1.98
C ILE A 100 10.80 27.28 -1.63
N LYS A 101 11.22 28.21 -0.79
CA LYS A 101 12.64 28.32 -0.38
C LYS A 101 13.06 27.14 0.51
N THR A 102 12.22 26.79 1.49
CA THR A 102 12.42 25.63 2.39
C THR A 102 12.41 24.30 1.62
N TYR A 103 11.61 24.21 0.56
CA TYR A 103 11.50 23.06 -0.32
C TYR A 103 12.72 22.90 -1.25
N ILE A 104 13.26 24.01 -1.79
CA ILE A 104 14.44 24.03 -2.65
C ILE A 104 15.71 23.65 -1.88
N GLU A 105 15.84 24.09 -0.64
CA GLU A 105 17.03 23.84 0.19
C GLU A 105 16.99 22.46 0.88
N GLY A 106 15.80 21.88 1.10
CA GLY A 106 15.60 20.73 2.01
C GLY A 106 15.69 19.31 1.42
N LYS A 107 15.87 19.10 0.10
CA LYS A 107 15.87 17.73 -0.48
C LYS A 107 17.00 17.46 -1.46
N TYR A 108 18.21 17.34 -0.92
CA TYR A 108 19.31 16.64 -1.59
C TYR A 108 19.20 15.13 -1.29
N ILE A 109 18.87 14.31 -2.29
CA ILE A 109 19.09 12.85 -2.20
C ILE A 109 20.58 12.67 -2.52
N GLY A 110 21.35 12.17 -1.56
CA GLY A 110 22.77 11.91 -1.78
C GLY A 110 22.99 11.01 -2.99
N PRO A 111 24.10 11.17 -3.74
CA PRO A 111 24.38 10.37 -4.94
C PRO A 111 24.27 8.86 -4.68
N MET A 112 24.72 8.40 -3.50
CA MET A 112 24.57 7.01 -3.07
C MET A 112 23.11 6.55 -2.97
N GLN A 113 22.22 7.36 -2.39
CA GLN A 113 20.81 6.99 -2.26
C GLN A 113 20.10 7.01 -3.63
N ALA A 114 20.56 7.85 -4.57
CA ALA A 114 20.08 7.85 -5.95
C ALA A 114 20.50 6.58 -6.71
N ASP A 115 21.76 6.16 -6.57
CA ASP A 115 22.27 4.92 -7.16
C ASP A 115 21.56 3.69 -6.59
N TYR A 116 21.32 3.64 -5.28
CA TYR A 116 20.58 2.54 -4.65
C TYR A 116 19.17 2.40 -5.19
N ARG A 117 18.48 3.53 -5.43
CA ARG A 117 17.15 3.52 -6.04
C ARG A 117 17.20 3.13 -7.51
N MET A 118 18.21 3.58 -8.27
CA MET A 118 18.40 3.22 -9.68
C MET A 118 18.65 1.71 -9.86
N MET A 119 19.29 1.08 -8.88
CA MET A 119 19.60 -0.35 -8.88
C MET A 119 18.54 -1.20 -8.15
N GLU A 120 17.39 -0.62 -7.79
CA GLU A 120 16.30 -1.28 -7.05
C GLU A 120 16.73 -1.94 -5.72
N TYR A 121 17.79 -1.43 -5.10
CA TYR A 121 18.19 -1.92 -3.78
C TYR A 121 17.19 -1.49 -2.71
N PRO A 122 16.89 -2.35 -1.72
CA PRO A 122 16.02 -1.98 -0.60
C PRO A 122 16.64 -0.84 0.19
N THR A 123 16.10 0.37 0.04
CA THR A 123 16.61 1.57 0.73
C THR A 123 16.17 1.71 2.18
N GLN A 124 15.12 0.98 2.58
CA GLN A 124 14.59 1.00 3.94
C GLN A 124 14.00 -0.36 4.29
N LYS A 125 14.19 -0.78 5.53
CA LYS A 125 13.47 -1.89 6.15
C LYS A 125 12.97 -1.41 7.50
N GLU A 126 11.71 -1.68 7.80
CA GLU A 126 11.14 -1.40 9.12
C GLU A 126 11.58 -2.50 10.08
N TYR A 127 12.17 -2.11 11.20
CA TYR A 127 12.49 -3.00 12.31
C TYR A 127 11.99 -2.39 13.62
N PRO A 128 11.09 -3.08 14.35
CA PRO A 128 10.49 -4.37 14.02
C PRO A 128 9.52 -4.28 12.84
N PRO A 129 9.26 -5.38 12.11
CA PRO A 129 8.22 -5.39 11.08
C PRO A 129 6.85 -5.10 11.69
N VAL A 130 6.04 -4.30 10.99
CA VAL A 130 4.65 -4.00 11.39
C VAL A 130 3.70 -4.93 10.65
N VAL A 131 2.89 -5.70 11.38
CA VAL A 131 1.90 -6.63 10.82
C VAL A 131 0.49 -6.13 11.09
N GLN A 132 -0.27 -5.90 10.01
CA GLN A 132 -1.67 -5.52 10.11
C GLN A 132 -2.57 -6.75 10.27
N LEU A 133 -3.34 -6.78 11.34
CA LEU A 133 -4.30 -7.83 11.66
C LEU A 133 -5.69 -7.39 11.20
N ILE A 134 -6.25 -8.13 10.24
CA ILE A 134 -7.57 -7.87 9.68
C ILE A 134 -8.61 -8.48 10.63
N VAL A 135 -9.76 -7.83 10.78
CA VAL A 135 -10.94 -8.36 11.47
C VAL A 135 -12.14 -8.17 10.54
N HIS A 136 -13.01 -9.17 10.48
CA HIS A 136 -14.25 -9.15 9.69
C HIS A 136 -15.16 -10.27 10.20
N LEU A 137 -16.47 -10.11 10.05
CA LEU A 137 -17.46 -11.16 10.32
C LEU A 137 -17.35 -12.35 9.34
N LYS A 138 -18.07 -13.44 9.67
CA LYS A 138 -18.17 -14.61 8.81
C LYS A 138 -18.67 -14.20 7.42
N ASP A 139 -17.94 -14.62 6.39
CA ASP A 139 -18.20 -14.35 4.98
C ASP A 139 -18.18 -12.87 4.54
N GLN A 140 -17.69 -11.97 5.40
CA GLN A 140 -17.46 -10.56 5.10
C GLN A 140 -15.97 -10.23 4.89
N GLN A 141 -15.15 -11.24 4.54
CA GLN A 141 -13.74 -10.99 4.21
C GLN A 141 -13.58 -10.13 2.95
N PRO A 142 -12.54 -9.29 2.87
CA PRO A 142 -12.16 -8.68 1.60
C PRO A 142 -11.72 -9.75 0.59
N VAL A 143 -12.20 -9.61 -0.64
CA VAL A 143 -11.82 -10.47 -1.77
C VAL A 143 -11.51 -9.56 -2.96
N TYR A 144 -10.32 -9.71 -3.52
CA TYR A 144 -9.87 -8.91 -4.66
C TYR A 144 -9.91 -9.77 -5.92
N PHE A 145 -10.51 -9.23 -6.97
CA PHE A 145 -10.62 -9.87 -8.28
C PHE A 145 -10.60 -8.77 -9.37
N PRO A 146 -10.15 -9.08 -10.59
CA PRO A 146 -10.21 -8.12 -11.69
C PRO A 146 -11.66 -7.84 -12.07
N GLU A 147 -11.93 -6.65 -12.58
CA GLU A 147 -13.27 -6.25 -13.03
C GLU A 147 -13.83 -7.18 -14.12
N SER A 148 -12.94 -7.77 -14.92
CA SER A 148 -13.29 -8.75 -15.95
C SER A 148 -13.54 -10.17 -15.43
N ALA A 149 -13.56 -10.38 -14.11
CA ALA A 149 -13.73 -11.72 -13.54
C ALA A 149 -15.16 -12.25 -13.74
N THR A 150 -15.28 -13.53 -14.09
CA THR A 150 -16.58 -14.20 -14.18
C THR A 150 -17.11 -14.57 -12.79
N SER A 151 -18.42 -14.83 -12.68
CA SER A 151 -19.04 -15.27 -11.42
C SER A 151 -18.30 -16.46 -10.79
N ASP A 152 -17.95 -17.47 -11.60
CA ASP A 152 -17.23 -18.65 -11.12
C ASP A 152 -15.83 -18.32 -10.58
N GLN A 153 -15.14 -17.37 -11.22
CA GLN A 153 -13.84 -16.89 -10.75
C GLN A 153 -13.97 -16.12 -9.44
N ILE A 154 -15.04 -15.34 -9.27
CA ILE A 154 -15.35 -14.63 -8.02
C ILE A 154 -15.67 -15.65 -6.91
N HIS A 155 -16.55 -16.62 -7.15
CA HIS A 155 -16.83 -17.70 -6.19
C HIS A 155 -15.56 -18.46 -5.80
N SER A 156 -14.73 -18.79 -6.78
CA SER A 156 -13.43 -19.44 -6.55
C SER A 156 -12.46 -18.56 -5.76
N ALA A 157 -12.48 -17.24 -5.96
CA ALA A 157 -11.68 -16.29 -5.19
C ALA A 157 -12.19 -16.15 -3.75
N MET A 158 -13.52 -16.08 -3.55
CA MET A 158 -14.15 -16.04 -2.22
C MET A 158 -13.82 -17.29 -1.40
N ALA A 159 -13.89 -18.47 -2.01
CA ALA A 159 -13.58 -19.74 -1.35
C ALA A 159 -12.11 -19.83 -0.90
N ARG A 160 -11.20 -19.38 -1.78
CA ARG A 160 -9.74 -19.38 -1.54
C ARG A 160 -9.26 -18.24 -0.66
N SER A 161 -10.03 -17.17 -0.50
CA SER A 161 -9.61 -16.02 0.29
C SER A 161 -9.35 -16.42 1.75
N ARG A 162 -8.12 -16.19 2.20
CA ARG A 162 -7.70 -16.34 3.59
C ARG A 162 -7.10 -15.05 4.06
N THR A 163 -7.71 -14.46 5.09
CA THR A 163 -7.21 -13.28 5.79
C THR A 163 -6.31 -13.71 6.94
N SER A 164 -5.59 -12.78 7.57
CA SER A 164 -4.83 -13.06 8.79
C SER A 164 -5.71 -13.64 9.91
N HIS A 165 -7.00 -13.25 9.97
CA HIS A 165 -7.99 -13.76 10.92
C HIS A 165 -8.38 -15.22 10.64
N LYS A 166 -8.75 -15.55 9.39
CA LYS A 166 -9.07 -16.94 9.02
C LYS A 166 -7.85 -17.85 9.17
N ALA A 167 -6.67 -17.37 8.80
CA ALA A 167 -5.42 -18.10 8.97
C ALA A 167 -5.09 -18.36 10.45
N TYR A 168 -5.46 -17.44 11.36
CA TYR A 168 -5.31 -17.64 12.80
C TYR A 168 -6.18 -18.80 13.31
N PHE A 169 -7.45 -18.87 12.88
CA PHE A 169 -8.30 -20.03 13.16
C PHE A 169 -7.71 -21.33 12.62
N ASP A 170 -7.24 -21.33 11.37
CA ASP A 170 -6.61 -22.50 10.76
C ASP A 170 -5.33 -22.92 11.51
N CYS A 171 -4.54 -21.95 12.00
CA CYS A 171 -3.36 -22.21 12.82
C CYS A 171 -3.74 -22.85 14.16
N ASN A 172 -4.73 -22.31 14.87
CA ASN A 172 -5.16 -22.84 16.18
C ASN A 172 -5.81 -24.23 16.08
N ARG A 173 -6.42 -24.58 14.94
CA ARG A 173 -6.92 -25.94 14.69
C ARG A 173 -5.77 -26.95 14.62
N GLN A 174 -4.67 -26.57 13.98
CA GLN A 174 -3.55 -27.46 13.68
C GLN A 174 -2.47 -27.47 14.77
N ASN A 175 -2.24 -26.34 15.44
CA ASN A 175 -1.14 -26.14 16.38
C ASN A 175 -1.68 -25.78 17.75
N GLU A 176 -1.37 -26.59 18.76
CA GLU A 176 -1.74 -26.32 20.16
C GLU A 176 -1.02 -25.08 20.72
N ASP A 177 0.21 -24.80 20.26
CA ASP A 177 0.98 -23.61 20.65
C ASP A 177 0.24 -22.30 20.33
N GLY A 178 -0.51 -22.25 19.22
CA GLY A 178 -1.32 -21.09 18.85
C GLY A 178 -2.45 -20.83 19.84
N ARG A 179 -2.92 -21.87 20.54
CA ARG A 179 -4.06 -21.78 21.45
C ARG A 179 -3.79 -20.99 22.73
N ALA A 180 -2.52 -20.83 23.08
CA ALA A 180 -2.10 -20.02 24.23
C ALA A 180 -1.93 -18.52 23.89
N VAL A 181 -2.04 -18.13 22.62
CA VAL A 181 -1.70 -16.77 22.15
C VAL A 181 -2.96 -16.03 21.70
N LEU A 182 -3.11 -14.78 22.14
CA LEU A 182 -4.17 -13.89 21.69
C LEU A 182 -3.96 -13.50 20.23
N TYR A 183 -5.05 -13.26 19.49
CA TYR A 183 -4.94 -12.85 18.09
C TYR A 183 -4.11 -11.58 17.92
N GLN A 184 -4.26 -10.61 18.84
CA GLN A 184 -3.46 -9.39 18.81
C GLN A 184 -1.95 -9.68 18.94
N ASP A 185 -1.55 -10.60 19.81
CA ASP A 185 -0.15 -10.90 20.12
C ASP A 185 0.45 -11.99 19.20
N PHE A 186 -0.35 -12.48 18.25
CA PHE A 186 0.06 -13.50 17.30
C PHE A 186 1.32 -13.13 16.49
N PRO A 187 1.47 -11.88 15.98
CA PRO A 187 2.68 -11.47 15.25
C PRO A 187 3.99 -11.55 16.07
N GLU A 188 3.91 -11.47 17.39
CA GLU A 188 5.09 -11.61 18.26
C GLU A 188 5.61 -13.05 18.24
N ASN A 189 4.70 -14.03 18.15
CA ASN A 189 4.99 -15.45 18.25
C ASN A 189 4.97 -16.18 16.91
N PHE A 190 4.35 -15.60 15.89
CA PHE A 190 4.15 -16.19 14.57
C PHE A 190 4.47 -15.18 13.45
N VAL A 191 4.87 -15.71 12.30
CA VAL A 191 5.11 -14.96 11.06
C VAL A 191 3.97 -15.27 10.09
N PHE A 192 3.33 -14.22 9.58
CA PHE A 192 2.29 -14.34 8.56
C PHE A 192 2.92 -14.43 7.17
N HIS A 193 2.69 -15.52 6.48
CA HIS A 193 3.09 -15.71 5.09
C HIS A 193 1.92 -15.39 4.17
N ASN A 194 2.04 -14.28 3.43
CA ASN A 194 1.04 -13.80 2.47
C ASN A 194 1.54 -13.76 1.02
N ASP A 195 2.72 -14.35 0.76
CA ASP A 195 3.33 -14.36 -0.57
C ASP A 195 2.58 -15.28 -1.56
N LYS A 196 1.98 -16.37 -1.04
CA LYS A 196 1.25 -17.36 -1.83
C LYS A 196 0.03 -17.84 -1.06
N GLN A 197 -1.11 -17.94 -1.75
CA GLN A 197 -2.32 -18.53 -1.18
C GLN A 197 -2.18 -20.06 -1.03
N PRO A 198 -2.78 -20.67 0.01
CA PRO A 198 -3.49 -20.02 1.12
C PRO A 198 -2.52 -19.27 2.03
N TYR A 199 -2.91 -18.11 2.55
CA TYR A 199 -2.10 -17.41 3.56
C TYR A 199 -2.13 -18.15 4.89
N TYR A 200 -1.01 -18.18 5.61
CA TYR A 200 -0.85 -19.00 6.81
C TYR A 200 0.12 -18.38 7.83
N TRP A 201 0.04 -18.88 9.06
CA TRP A 201 0.93 -18.50 10.14
C TRP A 201 1.92 -19.62 10.46
N VAL A 202 3.18 -19.25 10.70
CA VAL A 202 4.24 -20.18 11.11
C VAL A 202 4.88 -19.69 12.39
N LYS A 203 5.21 -20.60 13.31
CA LYS A 203 5.87 -20.25 14.58
C LYS A 203 7.18 -19.50 14.30
N ARG A 204 7.31 -18.33 14.92
CA ARG A 204 8.45 -17.44 14.76
C ARG A 204 9.67 -18.06 15.44
N GLN A 205 10.80 -18.03 14.73
CA GLN A 205 12.07 -18.56 15.24
C GLN A 205 12.94 -17.47 15.90
N ARG A 206 12.86 -16.21 15.44
CA ARG A 206 13.68 -15.09 15.94
C ARG A 206 12.96 -13.74 15.82
N GLY A 207 13.32 -12.81 16.71
CA GLY A 207 12.83 -11.43 16.74
C GLY A 207 11.38 -11.30 17.20
N GLY A 208 10.77 -10.15 16.95
CA GLY A 208 9.34 -9.88 17.17
C GLY A 208 8.77 -9.01 16.05
N ALA A 209 7.48 -8.74 16.10
CA ALA A 209 6.80 -7.83 15.17
C ALA A 209 5.86 -6.90 15.95
N ILE A 210 5.70 -5.67 15.47
CA ILE A 210 4.70 -4.74 15.99
C ILE A 210 3.36 -5.11 15.36
N ARG A 211 2.37 -5.36 16.21
CA ARG A 211 0.98 -5.59 15.80
C ARG A 211 0.26 -4.28 15.49
N ARG A 212 -0.61 -4.30 14.48
CA ARG A 212 -1.65 -3.28 14.27
C ARG A 212 -2.97 -3.94 13.92
N MET A 213 -3.85 -4.11 14.90
CA MET A 213 -5.24 -4.44 14.60
C MET A 213 -5.94 -3.24 13.97
N ILE A 214 -6.79 -3.51 12.98
CA ILE A 214 -7.61 -2.47 12.38
C ILE A 214 -8.45 -1.76 13.46
N PHE A 215 -8.57 -0.44 13.33
CA PHE A 215 -9.49 0.33 14.15
C PHE A 215 -10.92 0.05 13.69
N LEU A 216 -11.78 -0.30 14.62
CA LEU A 216 -13.21 -0.47 14.40
C LEU A 216 -13.94 0.41 15.42
N SER A 217 -14.82 1.28 14.94
CA SER A 217 -15.66 2.14 15.78
C SER A 217 -16.78 1.30 16.41
N PRO A 218 -17.23 1.59 17.65
CA PRO A 218 -18.42 0.97 18.23
C PRO A 218 -19.67 1.05 17.34
N CYS A 219 -19.78 2.08 16.49
CA CYS A 219 -20.89 2.25 15.55
C CYS A 219 -20.96 1.16 14.45
N VAL A 220 -19.87 0.42 14.21
CA VAL A 220 -19.83 -0.68 13.24
C VAL A 220 -20.58 -1.91 13.78
N GLY A 221 -20.87 -1.95 15.09
CA GLY A 221 -21.68 -3.00 15.68
C GLY A 221 -20.89 -4.29 15.90
N GLU A 222 -21.29 -5.37 15.24
CA GLU A 222 -20.77 -6.72 15.52
C GLU A 222 -19.26 -6.88 15.26
N ASP A 223 -18.71 -6.22 14.24
CA ASP A 223 -17.25 -6.24 14.00
C ASP A 223 -16.46 -5.66 15.18
N TYR A 224 -17.01 -4.66 15.87
CA TYR A 224 -16.38 -4.07 17.05
C TYR A 224 -16.30 -5.08 18.19
N PHE A 225 -17.40 -5.78 18.50
CA PHE A 225 -17.44 -6.81 19.54
C PHE A 225 -16.57 -8.02 19.19
N LEU A 226 -16.56 -8.44 17.92
CA LEU A 226 -15.66 -9.47 17.42
C LEU A 226 -14.18 -9.09 17.66
N ARG A 227 -13.80 -7.86 17.33
CA ARG A 227 -12.44 -7.36 17.60
C ARG A 227 -12.11 -7.40 19.08
N LEU A 228 -13.04 -7.02 19.95
CA LEU A 228 -12.83 -7.07 21.40
C LEU A 228 -12.65 -8.51 21.90
N LEU A 229 -13.50 -9.44 21.46
CA LEU A 229 -13.36 -10.86 21.80
C LEU A 229 -11.99 -11.41 21.38
N LEU A 230 -11.52 -11.08 20.18
CA LEU A 230 -10.19 -11.49 19.70
C LEU A 230 -9.01 -10.92 20.53
N THR A 231 -9.23 -9.85 21.31
CA THR A 231 -8.21 -9.32 22.24
C THR A 231 -8.17 -10.04 23.58
N LYS A 232 -9.20 -10.83 23.92
CA LYS A 232 -9.36 -11.44 25.24
C LYS A 232 -9.42 -12.97 25.21
N ASN A 233 -9.80 -13.54 24.08
CA ASN A 233 -10.02 -14.98 23.93
C ASN A 233 -8.90 -15.61 23.09
N PRO A 234 -7.88 -16.21 23.73
CA PRO A 234 -6.83 -16.90 23.01
C PRO A 234 -7.36 -18.22 22.44
N GLY A 235 -6.73 -18.68 21.36
CA GLY A 235 -6.95 -20.02 20.84
C GLY A 235 -8.27 -20.30 20.17
N SER A 236 -9.07 -19.28 19.89
CA SER A 236 -10.31 -19.45 19.14
C SER A 236 -10.06 -20.14 17.80
N ILE A 237 -10.84 -21.17 17.47
CA ILE A 237 -10.70 -21.97 16.23
C ILE A 237 -11.79 -21.69 15.19
N SER A 238 -12.81 -20.91 15.51
CA SER A 238 -13.83 -20.47 14.57
C SER A 238 -14.59 -19.25 15.09
N PHE A 239 -15.51 -18.72 14.27
CA PHE A 239 -16.43 -17.67 14.69
C PHE A 239 -17.42 -18.19 15.74
N GLU A 240 -17.91 -19.42 15.58
CA GLU A 240 -18.81 -20.08 16.52
C GLU A 240 -18.14 -20.31 17.89
N ASP A 241 -16.83 -20.56 17.90
CA ASP A 241 -16.03 -20.69 19.11
C ASP A 241 -15.97 -19.35 19.89
N LEU A 242 -15.80 -18.23 19.18
CA LEU A 242 -15.87 -16.88 19.77
C LEU A 242 -17.27 -16.51 20.28
N LEU A 243 -18.33 -17.13 19.73
CA LEU A 243 -19.71 -16.98 20.19
C LEU A 243 -20.04 -17.89 21.37
N THR A 244 -19.17 -18.83 21.73
CA THR A 244 -19.42 -19.83 22.77
C THR A 244 -18.75 -19.39 24.07
N VAL A 245 -19.55 -19.15 25.11
CA VAL A 245 -19.05 -18.79 26.45
C VAL A 245 -19.56 -19.80 27.45
N ASN A 246 -18.65 -20.44 28.19
CA ASN A 246 -18.99 -21.48 29.18
C ASN A 246 -19.89 -22.61 28.63
N GLY A 247 -19.72 -22.96 27.35
CA GLY A 247 -20.51 -24.00 26.66
C GLY A 247 -21.87 -23.54 26.12
N ILE A 248 -22.22 -22.26 26.27
CA ILE A 248 -23.46 -21.68 25.73
C ILE A 248 -23.11 -20.91 24.45
N LEU A 249 -23.79 -21.25 23.35
CA LEU A 249 -23.67 -20.53 22.08
C LEU A 249 -24.62 -19.33 22.05
N TYR A 250 -24.06 -18.13 21.87
CA TYR A 250 -24.81 -16.88 21.77
C TYR A 250 -25.12 -16.51 20.32
N GLY A 251 -26.16 -15.70 20.10
CA GLY A 251 -26.59 -15.30 18.76
C GLY A 251 -25.75 -14.20 18.13
N THR A 252 -25.11 -13.37 18.96
CA THR A 252 -24.30 -12.22 18.55
C THR A 252 -22.98 -12.14 19.30
N PHE A 253 -21.97 -11.53 18.70
CA PHE A 253 -20.69 -11.26 19.34
C PHE A 253 -20.85 -10.28 20.50
N ARG A 254 -21.83 -9.37 20.43
CA ARG A 254 -22.19 -8.50 21.55
C ARG A 254 -22.64 -9.31 22.77
N GLU A 255 -23.58 -10.24 22.58
CA GLU A 255 -24.07 -11.10 23.66
C GLU A 255 -22.97 -11.97 24.25
N ALA A 256 -22.13 -12.59 23.40
CA ALA A 256 -20.97 -13.35 23.86
C ALA A 256 -19.99 -12.47 24.66
N TYR A 257 -19.75 -11.24 24.21
CA TYR A 257 -18.89 -10.28 24.92
C TYR A 257 -19.46 -9.87 26.29
N VAL A 258 -20.77 -9.63 26.39
CA VAL A 258 -21.47 -9.42 27.67
C VAL A 258 -21.33 -10.65 28.57
N ALA A 259 -21.58 -11.84 28.04
CA ALA A 259 -21.52 -13.10 28.79
C ALA A 259 -20.12 -13.43 29.32
N HIS A 260 -19.07 -12.96 28.64
CA HIS A 260 -17.70 -13.03 29.13
C HIS A 260 -17.43 -12.14 30.37
N GLY A 261 -18.39 -11.31 30.79
CA GLY A 261 -18.22 -10.36 31.89
C GLY A 261 -17.25 -9.23 31.55
N LEU A 262 -17.09 -8.91 30.26
CA LEU A 262 -16.19 -7.88 29.76
C LEU A 262 -16.87 -6.51 29.58
N LEU A 263 -18.16 -6.43 29.90
CA LEU A 263 -18.89 -5.20 30.14
C LEU A 263 -19.23 -5.16 31.62
N ASP A 264 -18.85 -4.08 32.29
CA ASP A 264 -19.47 -3.74 33.57
C ASP A 264 -20.96 -3.49 33.29
N ASN A 265 -21.83 -4.16 34.03
CA ASN A 265 -23.25 -3.83 34.00
C ASN A 265 -23.41 -2.46 34.64
N ASP A 266 -23.77 -1.44 33.85
CA ASP A 266 -24.25 -0.14 34.32
C ASP A 266 -25.66 -0.26 34.93
N ASN A 267 -25.93 -1.30 35.72
CA ASN A 267 -27.18 -1.47 36.47
C ASN A 267 -27.06 -0.77 37.84
N GLU A 268 -26.77 0.54 37.85
CA GLU A 268 -27.04 1.44 38.98
C GLU A 268 -28.43 2.08 38.85
#